data_AF-A0A812ZQE1-F1
#
_entry.id   AF-A0A812ZQE1-F1
#
_cell.length_a   1.000
_cell.length_b   1.000
_cell.length_c   1.000
_cell.angle_alpha   90.00
_cell.angle_beta   90.00
_cell.angle_gamma   90.00
#
_symmetry.space_group_name_H-M   'P 1'
#
loop_
_entity.id
_entity.type
_entity.pdbx_description
1 polymer ?
#
loop_
_entity_poly.entity_id
_entity_poly.type
_entity_poly.pdbx_seq_one_letter_code
_entity_poly.pdbx_strand_id
1 'polypeptide(L)'
;MKQPATEPLIKVNFGILPFRCMSRAWWILPLVAVALGEPRDCRHGKYDNSTQKCICDKHWATAGITDTVDFLEGVCEQFRCESDQQCSEFLGDYASCPVPNWNCYCGWGKSYENGYRGFENERAECMGLMYTFSVWTTRKVLDVYEHAWKVFLCVSIVFIVFGRKRVRCDHHDSSLWNDVLWMFGSPSDCEGGCPMAPEPLDVFFDEFAWSIYILSLGVWFHVALMVVFLLAFFVWSVLLWAMVMIILVVAAIAGLCVLCGCAGGEGSVDCCDAGCCDFSSCGSCGPADCCCCFGDGAIGASPTDGLMYWSGPYPGPYDGGSCDCCYPASSTQHGRGSCCFIFAAPFAWLVRRFPRMPDNAWGGLLGRLFGTHRQTPPELLYQGGSGIIDFFSLQWMRREGDLHHDTTWRSQVAEFVLNQVVTRYADTDHSGDGSELEHAPLTRGRRPQYVGLATCIHLSGPFRLERDNCVPSSWEDYEKNVCWICQDGNAEWDLWLSCGHMFCKRCSETMLRRRMPCPLCRRASTVVQRGFKHEAHAPGRPWLCRRC
;
A
#
# COMPACT_ATOMS: atom_id res chain seq x y z
N MET A 1 1.83 44.47 57.01
CA MET A 1 0.78 43.55 57.48
C MET A 1 1.38 42.15 57.57
N LYS A 2 0.92 41.38 58.56
CA LYS A 2 1.57 40.27 59.28
C LYS A 2 2.32 39.21 58.42
N GLN A 3 3.57 38.93 58.81
CA GLN A 3 4.31 37.70 58.49
C GLN A 3 3.74 36.50 59.27
N PRO A 4 3.66 35.30 58.68
CA PRO A 4 3.43 34.08 59.44
C PRO A 4 4.73 33.47 59.96
N ALA A 5 4.62 32.85 61.14
CA ALA A 5 5.67 32.35 61.99
C ALA A 5 6.39 31.12 61.44
N THR A 6 7.69 31.06 61.70
CA THR A 6 8.59 29.92 61.51
C THR A 6 8.41 28.89 62.64
N GLU A 7 8.15 27.63 62.27
CA GLU A 7 8.19 26.45 63.16
C GLU A 7 9.64 25.98 63.42
N PRO A 8 9.91 25.29 64.55
CA PRO A 8 11.25 24.91 64.94
C PRO A 8 11.75 23.65 64.21
N LEU A 9 12.96 23.74 63.67
CA LEU A 9 13.73 22.65 63.09
C LEU A 9 14.10 21.62 64.16
N ILE A 10 13.52 20.42 64.11
CA ILE A 10 14.00 19.25 64.84
C ILE A 10 15.19 18.67 64.06
N LYS A 11 16.42 18.86 64.57
CA LYS A 11 17.61 18.16 64.06
C LYS A 11 17.61 16.72 64.58
N VAL A 12 17.20 15.77 63.74
CA VAL A 12 17.47 14.35 63.95
C VAL A 12 18.84 14.03 63.35
N ASN A 13 19.80 13.70 64.21
CA ASN A 13 21.16 13.33 63.84
C ASN A 13 21.16 11.85 63.41
N PHE A 14 21.08 11.58 62.10
CA PHE A 14 21.33 10.25 61.56
C PHE A 14 22.85 10.04 61.40
N GLY A 15 23.39 9.12 62.20
CA GLY A 15 24.76 8.65 62.04
C GLY A 15 24.97 8.03 60.66
N ILE A 16 25.92 8.57 59.91
CA ILE A 16 26.34 8.08 58.61
C ILE A 16 27.14 6.79 58.83
N LEU A 17 26.51 5.63 58.60
CA LEU A 17 27.19 4.37 58.33
C LEU A 17 27.49 4.26 56.82
N PRO A 18 28.65 3.74 56.41
CA PRO A 18 29.05 3.70 55.01
C PRO A 18 28.34 2.56 54.26
N PHE A 19 27.10 2.80 53.83
CA PHE A 19 26.38 1.95 52.87
C PHE A 19 26.87 2.24 51.44
N ARG A 20 27.97 1.61 51.01
CA ARG A 20 28.45 1.73 49.61
C ARG A 20 28.21 0.51 48.70
N CYS A 21 27.52 -0.55 49.17
CA CYS A 21 27.21 -1.72 48.33
C CYS A 21 25.73 -2.13 48.19
N MET A 22 24.75 -1.45 48.81
CA MET A 22 23.31 -1.81 48.68
C MET A 22 22.46 -0.89 47.78
N SER A 23 23.04 0.07 47.07
CA SER A 23 22.26 1.09 46.34
C SER A 23 21.73 0.67 44.96
N ARG A 24 21.83 -0.61 44.55
CA ARG A 24 21.41 -1.04 43.20
C ARG A 24 20.35 -2.13 43.13
N ALA A 25 19.88 -2.64 44.27
CA ALA A 25 18.87 -3.70 44.33
C ALA A 25 17.60 -3.29 45.11
N TRP A 26 17.21 -2.01 45.06
CA TRP A 26 16.00 -1.52 45.75
C TRP A 26 14.71 -2.19 45.25
N TRP A 27 14.73 -2.75 44.04
CA TRP A 27 13.63 -3.52 43.45
C TRP A 27 13.54 -4.98 43.96
N ILE A 28 14.56 -5.50 44.66
CA ILE A 28 14.51 -6.85 45.29
C ILE A 28 13.91 -6.77 46.71
N LEU A 29 14.02 -5.61 47.38
CA LEU A 29 13.52 -5.40 48.74
C LEU A 29 12.03 -5.74 48.93
N PRO A 30 11.09 -5.43 48.02
CA PRO A 30 9.69 -5.79 48.19
C PRO A 30 9.47 -7.30 48.22
N LEU A 31 10.17 -8.05 47.36
CA LEU A 31 10.08 -9.52 47.32
C LEU A 31 10.64 -10.16 48.61
N VAL A 32 11.69 -9.56 49.18
CA VAL A 32 12.27 -10.01 50.46
C VAL A 32 11.36 -9.63 51.64
N ALA A 33 10.79 -8.43 51.66
CA ALA A 33 9.85 -8.00 52.68
C ALA A 33 8.57 -8.87 52.69
N VAL A 34 8.08 -9.25 51.50
CA VAL A 34 7.00 -10.23 51.34
C VAL A 34 7.35 -11.58 51.99
N ALA A 35 8.60 -12.03 51.89
CA ALA A 35 9.06 -13.27 52.52
C ALA A 35 9.24 -13.16 54.04
N LEU A 36 9.50 -11.96 54.56
CA LEU A 36 9.78 -11.72 55.99
C LEU A 36 8.52 -11.52 56.86
N GLY A 37 7.32 -11.48 56.26
CA GLY A 37 6.06 -11.45 57.01
C GLY A 37 5.79 -10.15 57.77
N GLU A 38 6.42 -9.04 57.37
CA GLU A 38 6.07 -7.72 57.91
C GLU A 38 4.63 -7.33 57.50
N PRO A 39 3.87 -6.65 58.37
CA PRO A 39 2.51 -6.21 58.04
C PRO A 39 2.55 -5.35 56.77
N ARG A 40 1.85 -5.80 55.73
CA ARG A 40 1.85 -5.14 54.42
C ARG A 40 1.09 -3.82 54.51
N ASP A 41 1.67 -2.77 53.95
CA ASP A 41 0.93 -1.54 53.67
C ASP A 41 -0.09 -1.82 52.57
N CYS A 42 -1.36 -1.94 52.95
CA CYS A 42 -2.44 -2.23 52.01
C CYS A 42 -2.84 -1.04 51.14
N ARG A 43 -2.22 0.15 51.36
CA ARG A 43 -2.54 1.41 50.70
C ARG A 43 -4.02 1.79 50.92
N HIS A 44 -4.91 1.43 49.99
CA HIS A 44 -6.36 1.65 50.09
C HIS A 44 -7.09 0.46 50.73
N GLY A 45 -6.66 0.07 51.93
CA GLY A 45 -7.29 -1.02 52.65
C GLY A 45 -6.68 -1.28 54.02
N LYS A 46 -7.18 -2.33 54.68
CA LYS A 46 -6.70 -2.79 55.99
C LYS A 46 -6.14 -4.19 55.90
N TYR A 47 -4.96 -4.40 56.47
CA TYR A 47 -4.35 -5.72 56.55
C TYR A 47 -5.10 -6.58 57.58
N ASP A 48 -5.63 -7.72 57.14
CA ASP A 48 -6.27 -8.70 58.01
C ASP A 48 -5.29 -9.79 58.40
N ASN A 49 -4.86 -9.74 59.67
CA ASN A 49 -3.93 -10.71 60.25
C ASN A 49 -4.46 -12.15 60.19
N SER A 50 -5.78 -12.36 60.13
CA SER A 50 -6.35 -13.72 60.12
C SER A 50 -6.25 -14.39 58.75
N THR A 51 -6.55 -13.66 57.67
CA THR A 51 -6.50 -14.17 56.30
C THR A 51 -5.14 -13.93 55.63
N GLN A 52 -4.27 -13.13 56.25
CA GLN A 52 -2.99 -12.67 55.71
C GLN A 52 -3.18 -11.94 54.37
N LYS A 53 -4.27 -11.19 54.23
CA LYS A 53 -4.66 -10.47 53.01
C LYS A 53 -5.09 -9.03 53.32
N CYS A 54 -4.94 -8.16 52.33
CA CYS A 54 -5.49 -6.82 52.38
C CYS A 54 -7.00 -6.86 52.09
N ILE A 55 -7.79 -6.29 53.01
CA ILE A 55 -9.22 -6.01 52.80
C ILE A 55 -9.32 -4.61 52.21
N CYS A 56 -9.67 -4.53 50.93
CA CYS A 56 -9.70 -3.26 50.20
C CYS A 56 -10.89 -2.38 50.59
N ASP A 57 -10.68 -1.07 50.53
CA ASP A 57 -11.72 -0.08 50.72
C ASP A 57 -12.75 -0.14 49.59
N LYS A 58 -13.89 0.54 49.79
CA LYS A 58 -14.97 0.54 48.81
C LYS A 58 -14.46 1.09 47.47
N HIS A 59 -14.78 0.38 46.38
CA HIS A 59 -14.33 0.65 45.00
C HIS A 59 -12.84 0.38 44.73
N TRP A 60 -12.08 -0.10 45.70
CA TRP A 60 -10.73 -0.58 45.48
C TRP A 60 -10.71 -2.11 45.43
N ALA A 61 -9.72 -2.63 44.72
CA ALA A 61 -9.47 -4.05 44.63
C ALA A 61 -7.97 -4.32 44.65
N THR A 62 -7.62 -5.56 44.96
CA THR A 62 -6.25 -6.04 44.77
C THR A 62 -5.86 -5.85 43.31
N ALA A 63 -4.66 -5.30 43.09
CA ALA A 63 -4.11 -5.09 41.76
C ALA A 63 -4.24 -6.34 40.87
N GLY A 64 -4.63 -6.18 39.61
CA GLY A 64 -4.73 -7.27 38.65
C GLY A 64 -3.37 -7.69 38.09
N ILE A 65 -3.32 -8.84 37.40
CA ILE A 65 -2.08 -9.39 36.79
C ILE A 65 -1.32 -8.41 35.88
N THR A 66 -2.02 -7.44 35.33
CA THR A 66 -1.47 -6.44 34.44
C THR A 66 -0.62 -5.40 35.20
N ASP A 67 -0.86 -5.20 36.50
CA ASP A 67 0.04 -4.48 37.41
C ASP A 67 0.81 -5.49 38.27
N THR A 68 1.83 -6.07 37.66
CA THR A 68 2.43 -7.32 38.14
C THR A 68 3.15 -7.16 39.48
N VAL A 69 3.69 -5.97 39.77
CA VAL A 69 4.39 -5.70 41.04
C VAL A 69 3.36 -5.65 42.17
N ASP A 70 2.35 -4.81 42.03
CA ASP A 70 1.35 -4.61 43.07
C ASP A 70 0.41 -5.84 43.20
N PHE A 71 0.23 -6.62 42.13
CA PHE A 71 -0.45 -7.92 42.17
C PHE A 71 0.31 -8.94 43.03
N LEU A 72 1.65 -9.00 42.90
CA LEU A 72 2.49 -9.89 43.72
C LEU A 72 2.53 -9.43 45.19
N GLU A 73 2.52 -8.11 45.42
CA GLU A 73 2.39 -7.53 46.76
C GLU A 73 0.99 -7.77 47.36
N GLY A 74 -0.02 -8.01 46.53
CA GLY A 74 -1.40 -8.24 46.96
C GLY A 74 -2.04 -7.02 47.61
N VAL A 75 -1.60 -5.82 47.21
CA VAL A 75 -2.07 -4.53 47.76
C VAL A 75 -3.33 -4.04 47.04
N CYS A 76 -4.10 -3.21 47.73
CA CYS A 76 -5.35 -2.66 47.22
C CYS A 76 -5.08 -1.40 46.40
N GLU A 77 -4.61 -1.59 45.17
CA GLU A 77 -4.16 -0.50 44.30
C GLU A 77 -5.01 -0.34 43.05
N GLN A 78 -5.87 -1.28 42.70
CA GLN A 78 -6.71 -1.11 41.51
C GLN A 78 -8.05 -0.48 41.86
N PHE A 79 -8.27 0.74 41.40
CA PHE A 79 -9.58 1.38 41.46
C PHE A 79 -10.56 0.70 40.48
N ARG A 80 -11.82 0.52 40.90
CA ARG A 80 -12.89 -0.06 40.09
C ARG A 80 -13.88 1.01 39.69
N CYS A 81 -13.60 1.69 38.59
CA CYS A 81 -14.55 2.66 38.06
C CYS A 81 -15.84 1.97 37.58
N GLU A 82 -16.99 2.54 37.92
CA GLU A 82 -18.32 2.05 37.53
C GLU A 82 -18.95 2.92 36.44
N SER A 83 -18.63 4.22 36.42
CA SER A 83 -19.17 5.18 35.46
C SER A 83 -18.25 6.39 35.26
N ASP A 84 -18.43 7.10 34.14
CA ASP A 84 -17.76 8.38 33.87
C ASP A 84 -18.07 9.41 34.97
N GLN A 85 -19.30 9.42 35.49
CA GLN A 85 -19.72 10.35 36.55
C GLN A 85 -18.93 10.13 37.83
N GLN A 86 -18.69 8.88 38.23
CA GLN A 86 -17.90 8.55 39.42
C GLN A 86 -16.44 9.01 39.26
N CYS A 87 -15.82 8.74 38.11
CA CYS A 87 -14.46 9.21 37.83
C CYS A 87 -14.39 10.74 37.85
N SER A 88 -15.37 11.41 37.23
CA SER A 88 -15.46 12.87 37.19
C SER A 88 -15.61 13.48 38.60
N GLU A 89 -16.47 12.90 39.43
CA GLU A 89 -16.67 13.37 40.81
C GLU A 89 -15.42 13.21 41.69
N PHE A 90 -14.67 12.12 41.49
CA PHE A 90 -13.52 11.80 42.35
C PHE A 90 -12.21 12.46 41.90
N LEU A 91 -12.00 12.61 40.59
CA LEU A 91 -10.74 13.09 40.00
C LEU A 91 -10.88 14.42 39.23
N GLY A 92 -12.11 14.83 38.88
CA GLY A 92 -12.43 16.06 38.15
C GLY A 92 -13.01 15.81 36.76
N ASP A 93 -13.62 16.84 36.15
CA ASP A 93 -14.41 16.78 34.90
C ASP A 93 -13.71 16.17 33.68
N TYR A 94 -12.38 16.02 33.72
CA TYR A 94 -11.57 15.43 32.65
C TYR A 94 -11.44 13.90 32.74
N ALA A 95 -11.87 13.28 33.85
CA ALA A 95 -11.73 11.85 34.08
C ALA A 95 -12.93 11.05 33.52
N SER A 96 -12.66 9.88 32.94
CA SER A 96 -13.66 8.97 32.36
C SER A 96 -13.37 7.51 32.75
N CYS A 97 -14.37 6.63 32.61
CA CYS A 97 -14.31 5.18 32.85
C CYS A 97 -14.46 4.40 31.52
N PRO A 98 -13.42 4.32 30.68
CA PRO A 98 -13.47 3.56 29.42
C PRO A 98 -13.71 2.06 29.61
N VAL A 99 -13.15 1.51 30.69
CA VAL A 99 -13.12 0.09 30.98
C VAL A 99 -13.68 -0.08 32.39
N PRO A 100 -14.94 -0.55 32.54
CA PRO A 100 -15.52 -0.78 33.84
C PRO A 100 -14.66 -1.71 34.70
N ASN A 101 -14.60 -1.43 35.99
CA ASN A 101 -13.74 -2.11 36.99
C ASN A 101 -12.24 -1.88 36.79
N TRP A 102 -11.84 -0.80 36.12
CA TRP A 102 -10.45 -0.37 35.98
C TRP A 102 -10.22 1.04 36.52
N ASN A 103 -8.96 1.46 36.58
CA ASN A 103 -8.58 2.83 36.93
C ASN A 103 -9.19 3.83 35.93
N CYS A 104 -9.43 5.06 36.37
CA CYS A 104 -10.04 6.10 35.52
C CYS A 104 -9.06 6.58 34.44
N TYR A 105 -9.53 6.84 33.23
CA TYR A 105 -8.74 7.51 32.21
C TYR A 105 -8.77 9.03 32.41
N CYS A 106 -7.61 9.60 32.72
CA CYS A 106 -7.42 11.03 33.02
C CYS A 106 -6.62 11.79 31.96
N GLY A 107 -6.27 11.14 30.85
CA GLY A 107 -5.44 11.69 29.78
C GLY A 107 -3.93 11.65 30.06
N TRP A 108 -3.16 12.00 29.03
CA TRP A 108 -1.70 11.87 29.03
C TRP A 108 -1.01 12.67 30.15
N GLY A 109 -1.45 13.90 30.41
CA GLY A 109 -0.82 14.74 31.44
C GLY A 109 -0.80 14.08 32.82
N LYS A 110 -1.91 13.44 33.20
CA LYS A 110 -2.04 12.73 34.49
C LYS A 110 -1.38 11.37 34.51
N SER A 111 -1.15 10.74 33.36
CA SER A 111 -0.50 9.43 33.27
C SER A 111 1.01 9.44 33.60
N TYR A 112 1.65 10.61 33.53
CA TYR A 112 3.08 10.79 33.86
C TYR A 112 3.34 11.09 35.34
N GLU A 113 2.30 11.42 36.11
CA GLU A 113 2.41 11.67 37.54
C GLU A 113 2.72 10.34 38.29
N ASN A 114 3.28 10.45 39.50
CA ASN A 114 3.67 9.32 40.35
C ASN A 114 4.58 8.28 39.67
N GLY A 115 5.52 8.73 38.83
CA GLY A 115 6.48 7.83 38.17
C GLY A 115 5.82 6.92 37.15
N TYR A 116 4.93 7.47 36.31
CA TYR A 116 4.19 6.77 35.25
C TYR A 116 3.06 5.83 35.73
N ARG A 117 2.78 5.80 37.04
CA ARG A 117 1.65 5.07 37.63
C ARG A 117 0.31 5.77 37.41
N GLY A 118 0.35 7.08 37.21
CA GLY A 118 -0.84 7.91 37.07
C GLY A 118 -1.12 8.71 38.34
N PHE A 119 -1.86 9.80 38.19
CA PHE A 119 -2.31 10.60 39.32
C PHE A 119 -3.26 9.80 40.22
N GLU A 120 -3.09 9.97 41.53
CA GLU A 120 -3.81 9.21 42.55
C GLU A 120 -4.23 10.16 43.67
N ASN A 121 -5.43 9.94 44.21
CA ASN A 121 -5.88 10.55 45.46
C ASN A 121 -6.57 9.49 46.35
N GLU A 122 -7.06 9.89 47.52
CA GLU A 122 -7.71 8.97 48.48
C GLU A 122 -8.99 8.29 47.95
N ARG A 123 -9.58 8.80 46.86
CA ARG A 123 -10.89 8.36 46.35
C ARG A 123 -10.81 7.55 45.07
N ALA A 124 -9.79 7.79 44.24
CA ALA A 124 -9.63 7.11 42.95
C ALA A 124 -8.21 7.27 42.40
N GLU A 125 -7.93 6.47 41.36
CA GLU A 125 -6.66 6.46 40.65
C GLU A 125 -6.87 6.63 39.14
N CYS A 126 -5.96 7.37 38.51
CA CYS A 126 -5.83 7.48 37.07
C CYS A 126 -5.03 6.31 36.49
N MET A 127 -5.32 5.93 35.25
CA MET A 127 -4.52 4.96 34.51
C MET A 127 -3.07 5.43 34.34
N GLY A 128 -2.12 4.54 34.60
CA GLY A 128 -0.71 4.75 34.26
C GLY A 128 -0.44 4.86 32.76
N LEU A 129 0.81 5.16 32.41
CA LEU A 129 1.24 5.49 31.05
C LEU A 129 0.86 4.41 30.02
N MET A 130 1.15 3.15 30.33
CA MET A 130 0.96 2.00 29.42
C MET A 130 -0.52 1.78 29.07
N TYR A 131 -1.40 1.89 30.07
CA TYR A 131 -2.84 1.75 29.88
C TYR A 131 -3.44 2.98 29.21
N THR A 132 -2.99 4.17 29.59
CA THR A 132 -3.38 5.42 28.92
C THR A 132 -3.06 5.35 27.43
N PHE A 133 -1.86 4.89 27.05
CA PHE A 133 -1.49 4.67 25.65
C PHE A 133 -2.39 3.64 24.96
N SER A 134 -2.65 2.50 25.61
CA SER A 134 -3.47 1.41 25.04
C SER A 134 -4.91 1.85 24.78
N VAL A 135 -5.55 2.48 25.77
CA VAL A 135 -6.92 2.99 25.68
C VAL A 135 -7.00 4.12 24.67
N TRP A 136 -6.06 5.07 24.71
CA TRP A 136 -6.01 6.18 23.77
C TRP A 136 -5.85 5.71 22.32
N THR A 137 -4.90 4.80 22.07
CA THR A 137 -4.64 4.26 20.73
C THR A 137 -5.83 3.48 20.22
N THR A 138 -6.41 2.62 21.05
CA THR A 138 -7.61 1.83 20.67
C THR A 138 -8.78 2.74 20.34
N ARG A 139 -9.08 3.73 21.19
CA ARG A 139 -10.14 4.72 20.92
C ARG A 139 -9.87 5.48 19.63
N LYS A 140 -8.64 5.95 19.39
CA LYS A 140 -8.30 6.70 18.16
C LYS A 140 -8.41 5.86 16.90
N VAL A 141 -8.00 4.59 16.94
CA VAL A 141 -8.16 3.68 15.80
C VAL A 141 -9.64 3.41 15.53
N LEU A 142 -10.44 3.17 16.57
CA LEU A 142 -11.89 2.98 16.44
C LEU A 142 -12.59 4.25 15.92
N ASP A 143 -12.22 5.43 16.42
CA ASP A 143 -12.71 6.72 15.92
C ASP A 143 -12.46 6.86 14.41
N VAL A 144 -11.21 6.57 13.98
CA VAL A 144 -10.83 6.62 12.56
C VAL A 144 -11.62 5.59 11.76
N TYR A 145 -11.77 4.37 12.27
CA TYR A 145 -12.53 3.31 11.62
C TYR A 145 -14.02 3.70 11.44
N GLU A 146 -14.62 4.35 12.43
CA GLU A 146 -16.02 4.78 12.38
C GLU A 146 -16.26 5.97 11.43
N HIS A 147 -15.25 6.82 11.21
CA HIS A 147 -15.39 8.05 10.43
C HIS A 147 -14.82 7.95 9.01
N ALA A 148 -13.82 7.11 8.78
CA ALA A 148 -13.12 7.02 7.50
C ALA A 148 -14.07 6.67 6.34
N TRP A 149 -14.97 5.71 6.52
CA TRP A 149 -15.92 5.33 5.47
C TRP A 149 -16.85 6.49 5.07
N LYS A 150 -17.23 7.36 6.02
CA LYS A 150 -18.05 8.55 5.75
C LYS A 150 -17.30 9.50 4.81
N VAL A 151 -16.00 9.69 5.05
CA VAL A 151 -15.13 10.51 4.20
C VAL A 151 -15.00 9.90 2.80
N PHE A 152 -14.67 8.61 2.69
CA PHE A 152 -14.56 7.94 1.39
C PHE A 152 -15.87 7.94 0.62
N LEU A 153 -17.01 7.76 1.29
CA LEU A 153 -18.33 7.83 0.66
C LEU A 153 -18.63 9.23 0.13
N CYS A 154 -18.41 10.28 0.94
CA CYS A 154 -18.59 11.67 0.50
C CYS A 154 -17.72 12.01 -0.71
N VAL A 155 -16.43 11.61 -0.69
CA VAL A 155 -15.51 11.83 -1.82
C VAL A 155 -15.96 11.01 -3.04
N SER A 156 -16.38 9.75 -2.87
CA SER A 156 -16.92 8.91 -3.94
C SER A 156 -18.16 9.52 -4.61
N ILE A 157 -19.05 10.15 -3.84
CA ILE A 157 -20.22 10.86 -4.37
C ILE A 157 -19.79 12.07 -5.21
N VAL A 158 -18.82 12.87 -4.74
CA VAL A 158 -18.27 13.99 -5.51
C VAL A 158 -17.67 13.51 -6.83
N PHE A 159 -17.03 12.33 -6.82
CA PHE A 159 -16.38 11.77 -7.99
C PHE A 159 -17.29 10.96 -8.92
N ILE A 160 -18.60 10.89 -8.64
CA ILE A 160 -19.56 10.14 -9.48
C ILE A 160 -19.66 10.68 -10.91
N VAL A 161 -19.31 11.96 -11.12
CA VAL A 161 -19.35 12.60 -12.44
C VAL A 161 -18.15 12.26 -13.32
N PHE A 162 -17.09 11.69 -12.74
CA PHE A 162 -15.86 11.33 -13.43
C PHE A 162 -15.84 9.83 -13.71
N GLY A 163 -15.78 9.50 -14.99
CA GLY A 163 -15.50 8.14 -15.45
C GLY A 163 -14.13 8.05 -16.11
N ARG A 164 -13.83 6.86 -16.56
CA ARG A 164 -12.63 6.50 -17.31
C ARG A 164 -13.01 6.21 -18.76
N LYS A 165 -12.20 6.68 -19.70
CA LYS A 165 -12.14 6.12 -21.05
C LYS A 165 -11.16 4.95 -21.03
N ARG A 166 -11.66 3.72 -21.16
CA ARG A 166 -10.82 2.51 -21.14
C ARG A 166 -9.87 2.49 -22.33
N VAL A 167 -8.56 2.44 -22.02
CA VAL A 167 -7.46 2.39 -23.01
C VAL A 167 -6.71 1.06 -22.99
N ARG A 168 -6.96 0.20 -22.01
CA ARG A 168 -6.31 -1.11 -21.79
C ARG A 168 -7.38 -2.10 -21.29
N CYS A 169 -7.22 -3.41 -21.56
CA CYS A 169 -8.09 -4.42 -20.95
C CYS A 169 -7.62 -4.65 -19.50
N ASP A 170 -8.49 -4.38 -18.52
CA ASP A 170 -8.17 -4.55 -17.09
C ASP A 170 -8.65 -5.89 -16.51
N HIS A 171 -9.29 -6.75 -17.31
CA HIS A 171 -9.81 -8.05 -16.83
C HIS A 171 -8.72 -8.95 -16.26
N HIS A 172 -7.47 -8.75 -16.71
CA HIS A 172 -6.29 -9.48 -16.23
C HIS A 172 -5.62 -8.82 -15.01
N ASP A 173 -5.99 -7.59 -14.67
CA ASP A 173 -5.43 -6.93 -13.49
C ASP A 173 -5.99 -7.59 -12.22
N SER A 174 -5.11 -7.90 -11.25
CA SER A 174 -5.53 -8.44 -9.96
C SER A 174 -6.15 -7.35 -9.09
N SER A 175 -7.40 -6.99 -9.36
CA SER A 175 -8.19 -6.05 -8.56
C SER A 175 -9.21 -6.78 -7.69
N LEU A 176 -9.60 -6.19 -6.55
CA LEU A 176 -10.66 -6.72 -5.70
C LEU A 176 -11.98 -6.88 -6.47
N TRP A 177 -12.27 -5.96 -7.40
CA TRP A 177 -13.48 -6.02 -8.22
C TRP A 177 -13.44 -7.16 -9.22
N ASN A 178 -12.30 -7.42 -9.86
CA ASN A 178 -12.18 -8.54 -10.77
C ASN A 178 -12.33 -9.88 -10.04
N ASP A 179 -11.85 -9.99 -8.79
CA ASP A 179 -12.10 -11.19 -7.97
C ASP A 179 -13.60 -11.35 -7.67
N VAL A 180 -14.29 -10.25 -7.36
CA VAL A 180 -15.74 -10.26 -7.11
C VAL A 180 -16.51 -10.66 -8.36
N LEU A 181 -16.18 -10.07 -9.52
CA LEU A 181 -16.79 -10.42 -10.81
C LEU A 181 -16.52 -11.89 -11.18
N TRP A 182 -15.31 -12.38 -10.90
CA TRP A 182 -14.94 -13.77 -11.10
C TRP A 182 -15.76 -14.71 -10.21
N MET A 183 -16.02 -14.34 -8.94
CA MET A 183 -16.93 -15.08 -8.06
C MET A 183 -18.38 -15.10 -8.58
N PHE A 184 -18.80 -14.12 -9.38
CA PHE A 184 -20.10 -14.09 -10.06
C PHE A 184 -20.10 -14.76 -11.44
N GLY A 185 -19.03 -15.48 -11.80
CA GLY A 185 -18.96 -16.23 -13.05
C GLY A 185 -18.66 -15.39 -14.29
N SER A 186 -18.16 -14.15 -14.13
CA SER A 186 -17.60 -13.42 -15.27
C SER A 186 -16.29 -14.11 -15.71
N PRO A 187 -16.20 -14.58 -16.97
CA PRO A 187 -15.02 -15.29 -17.46
C PRO A 187 -13.78 -14.40 -17.40
N SER A 188 -12.65 -14.97 -16.93
CA SER A 188 -11.33 -14.32 -16.89
C SER A 188 -10.73 -14.08 -18.28
N ASP A 189 -11.27 -14.73 -19.31
CA ASP A 189 -10.65 -14.83 -20.61
C ASP A 189 -11.08 -13.64 -21.50
N CYS A 190 -10.51 -12.47 -21.24
CA CYS A 190 -10.58 -11.31 -22.12
C CYS A 190 -9.57 -11.47 -23.27
N GLU A 191 -10.04 -11.60 -24.51
CA GLU A 191 -9.23 -11.56 -25.75
C GLU A 191 -8.64 -10.16 -26.06
N GLY A 192 -8.59 -9.25 -25.08
CA GLY A 192 -8.13 -7.87 -25.27
C GLY A 192 -9.11 -6.95 -26.03
N GLY A 193 -10.29 -7.44 -26.42
CA GLY A 193 -11.32 -6.67 -27.15
C GLY A 193 -12.14 -5.71 -26.30
N CYS A 194 -12.11 -5.81 -24.96
CA CYS A 194 -13.01 -5.05 -24.09
C CYS A 194 -12.91 -3.51 -24.21
N PRO A 195 -11.77 -2.85 -24.55
CA PRO A 195 -11.77 -1.40 -24.74
C PRO A 195 -12.63 -0.95 -25.92
N MET A 196 -12.92 -1.86 -26.85
CA MET A 196 -13.58 -1.58 -28.14
C MET A 196 -14.95 -2.26 -28.29
N ALA A 197 -15.29 -3.28 -27.49
CA ALA A 197 -16.63 -3.87 -27.43
C ALA A 197 -16.97 -4.25 -25.97
N PRO A 198 -17.13 -3.26 -25.07
CA PRO A 198 -17.41 -3.47 -23.68
C PRO A 198 -18.84 -4.00 -23.54
N GLU A 199 -18.97 -5.01 -22.70
CA GLU A 199 -20.28 -5.43 -22.20
C GLU A 199 -20.97 -4.25 -21.50
N PRO A 200 -22.31 -4.22 -21.40
CA PRO A 200 -23.03 -3.13 -20.72
C PRO A 200 -22.53 -2.86 -19.30
N LEU A 201 -22.07 -3.92 -18.61
CA LEU A 201 -21.50 -3.82 -17.27
C LEU A 201 -20.14 -3.11 -17.26
N ASP A 202 -19.28 -3.39 -18.25
CA ASP A 202 -18.00 -2.70 -18.41
C ASP A 202 -18.19 -1.20 -18.62
N VAL A 203 -19.19 -0.83 -19.44
CA VAL A 203 -19.54 0.58 -19.65
C VAL A 203 -19.97 1.22 -18.33
N PHE A 204 -20.78 0.54 -17.52
CA PHE A 204 -21.15 1.05 -16.20
C PHE A 204 -19.92 1.27 -15.30
N PHE A 205 -19.01 0.30 -15.23
CA PHE A 205 -17.77 0.45 -14.45
C PHE A 205 -16.89 1.59 -14.96
N ASP A 206 -16.80 1.77 -16.28
CA ASP A 206 -16.05 2.86 -16.90
C ASP A 206 -16.69 4.23 -16.56
N GLU A 207 -18.02 4.34 -16.57
CA GLU A 207 -18.74 5.60 -16.26
C GLU A 207 -18.54 6.06 -14.81
N PHE A 208 -18.38 5.12 -13.88
CA PHE A 208 -18.21 5.40 -12.44
C PHE A 208 -16.80 5.07 -11.91
N ALA A 209 -15.82 4.89 -12.80
CA ALA A 209 -14.51 4.34 -12.45
C ALA A 209 -13.80 5.07 -11.30
N TRP A 210 -13.91 6.41 -11.21
CA TRP A 210 -13.28 7.18 -10.13
C TRP A 210 -13.99 7.00 -8.79
N SER A 211 -15.32 7.03 -8.80
CA SER A 211 -16.13 6.79 -7.61
C SER A 211 -15.86 5.38 -7.06
N ILE A 212 -15.83 4.38 -7.95
CA ILE A 212 -15.53 2.98 -7.61
C ILE A 212 -14.09 2.85 -7.07
N TYR A 213 -13.11 3.51 -7.68
CA TYR A 213 -11.73 3.56 -7.20
C TYR A 213 -11.63 4.12 -5.78
N ILE A 214 -12.32 5.23 -5.47
CA ILE A 214 -12.32 5.84 -4.14
C ILE A 214 -12.96 4.90 -3.10
N LEU A 215 -14.06 4.23 -3.45
CA LEU A 215 -14.67 3.22 -2.57
C LEU A 215 -13.72 2.04 -2.34
N SER A 216 -13.04 1.55 -3.37
CA SER A 216 -12.02 0.51 -3.24
C SER A 216 -10.88 0.95 -2.33
N LEU A 217 -10.41 2.20 -2.47
CA LEU A 217 -9.38 2.76 -1.61
C LEU A 217 -9.87 2.84 -0.17
N GLY A 218 -11.14 3.18 0.05
CA GLY A 218 -11.77 3.16 1.36
C GLY A 218 -11.81 1.76 1.97
N VAL A 219 -12.26 0.75 1.22
CA VAL A 219 -12.24 -0.65 1.68
C VAL A 219 -10.81 -1.09 2.01
N TRP A 220 -9.86 -0.82 1.12
CA TRP A 220 -8.46 -1.19 1.31
C TRP A 220 -7.86 -0.48 2.54
N PHE A 221 -8.20 0.79 2.77
CA PHE A 221 -7.79 1.54 3.96
C PHE A 221 -8.30 0.88 5.25
N HIS A 222 -9.56 0.43 5.30
CA HIS A 222 -10.09 -0.25 6.48
C HIS A 222 -9.42 -1.61 6.70
N VAL A 223 -9.19 -2.39 5.63
CA VAL A 223 -8.46 -3.66 5.72
C VAL A 223 -7.04 -3.44 6.22
N ALA A 224 -6.32 -2.45 5.66
CA ALA A 224 -4.97 -2.11 6.08
C ALA A 224 -4.92 -1.63 7.54
N LEU A 225 -5.86 -0.77 7.95
CA LEU A 225 -5.96 -0.29 9.34
C LEU A 225 -6.24 -1.45 10.30
N MET A 226 -7.12 -2.39 9.93
CA MET A 226 -7.41 -3.58 10.74
C MET A 226 -6.17 -4.47 10.89
N VAL A 227 -5.41 -4.71 9.80
CA VAL A 227 -4.17 -5.48 9.85
C VAL A 227 -3.14 -4.81 10.76
N VAL A 228 -2.93 -3.49 10.61
CA VAL A 228 -2.02 -2.73 11.47
C VAL A 228 -2.46 -2.79 12.93
N PHE A 229 -3.77 -2.68 13.20
CA PHE A 229 -4.32 -2.77 14.55
C PHE A 229 -4.10 -4.15 15.17
N LEU A 230 -4.34 -5.23 14.43
CA LEU A 230 -4.08 -6.61 14.88
C LEU A 230 -2.59 -6.86 15.13
N LEU A 231 -1.71 -6.36 14.25
CA LEU A 231 -0.26 -6.45 14.45
C LEU A 231 0.18 -5.67 15.69
N ALA A 232 -0.34 -4.47 15.90
CA ALA A 232 -0.05 -3.67 17.08
C ALA A 232 -0.52 -4.39 18.36
N PHE A 233 -1.72 -4.98 18.35
CA PHE A 233 -2.23 -5.78 19.46
C PHE A 233 -1.38 -7.02 19.73
N PHE A 234 -0.94 -7.71 18.68
CA PHE A 234 -0.05 -8.86 18.79
C PHE A 234 1.31 -8.46 19.40
N VAL A 235 1.95 -7.41 18.87
CA VAL A 235 3.22 -6.89 19.40
C VAL A 235 3.05 -6.48 20.86
N TRP A 236 1.95 -5.80 21.19
CA TRP A 236 1.65 -5.40 22.56
C TRP A 236 1.48 -6.60 23.50
N SER A 237 0.78 -7.65 23.05
CA SER A 237 0.64 -8.90 23.80
C SER A 237 2.00 -9.55 24.04
N VAL A 238 2.87 -9.61 23.03
CA VAL A 238 4.24 -10.13 23.17
C VAL A 238 5.04 -9.32 24.17
N LEU A 239 4.97 -7.98 24.13
CA LEU A 239 5.66 -7.11 25.09
C LEU A 239 5.17 -7.36 26.53
N LEU A 240 3.86 -7.49 26.73
CA LEU A 240 3.27 -7.79 28.04
C LEU A 240 3.77 -9.14 28.56
N TRP A 241 3.73 -10.19 27.74
CA TRP A 241 4.24 -11.51 28.13
C TRP A 241 5.74 -11.51 28.38
N ALA A 242 6.52 -10.76 27.59
CA ALA A 242 7.95 -10.60 27.82
C ALA A 242 8.23 -9.93 29.17
N MET A 243 7.47 -8.89 29.54
CA MET A 243 7.57 -8.26 30.86
C MET A 243 7.26 -9.25 31.99
N VAL A 244 6.18 -10.03 31.86
CA VAL A 244 5.84 -11.09 32.83
C VAL A 244 6.99 -12.10 32.97
N MET A 245 7.54 -12.58 31.86
CA MET A 245 8.65 -13.54 31.87
C MET A 245 9.92 -12.95 32.51
N ILE A 246 10.24 -11.69 32.25
CA ILE A 246 11.36 -10.99 32.90
C ILE A 246 11.14 -10.92 34.41
N ILE A 247 9.93 -10.58 34.86
CA ILE A 247 9.58 -10.52 36.29
C ILE A 247 9.72 -11.91 36.94
N LEU A 248 9.27 -12.96 36.26
CA LEU A 248 9.42 -14.34 36.75
C LEU A 248 10.89 -14.77 36.84
N VAL A 249 11.71 -14.45 35.84
CA VAL A 249 13.16 -14.71 35.88
C VAL A 249 13.83 -13.97 37.01
N VAL A 250 13.49 -12.69 37.20
CA VAL A 250 13.97 -11.87 38.30
C VAL A 250 13.58 -12.46 39.65
N ALA A 251 12.32 -12.86 39.83
CA ALA A 251 11.84 -13.49 41.06
C ALA A 251 12.55 -14.83 41.32
N ALA A 252 12.80 -15.63 40.29
CA ALA A 252 13.55 -16.88 40.41
C ALA A 252 15.02 -16.65 40.82
N ILE A 253 15.70 -15.66 40.22
CA ILE A 253 17.07 -15.27 40.60
C ILE A 253 17.09 -14.78 42.05
N ALA A 254 16.16 -13.91 42.44
CA ALA A 254 16.06 -13.44 43.82
C ALA A 254 15.82 -14.60 44.80
N GLY A 255 14.94 -15.54 44.46
CA GLY A 255 14.70 -16.76 45.25
C GLY A 255 15.95 -17.62 45.40
N LEU A 256 16.71 -17.83 44.31
CA LEU A 256 17.99 -18.55 44.35
C LEU A 256 19.01 -17.81 45.23
N CYS A 257 19.13 -16.49 45.12
CA CYS A 257 20.02 -15.71 45.96
C CYS A 257 19.66 -15.80 47.46
N VAL A 258 18.37 -15.82 47.80
CA VAL A 258 17.92 -16.01 49.19
C VAL A 258 18.24 -17.43 49.68
N LEU A 259 18.05 -18.45 48.84
CA LEU A 259 18.39 -19.83 49.18
C LEU A 259 19.90 -20.05 49.33
N CYS A 260 20.72 -19.39 48.52
CA CYS A 260 22.19 -19.50 48.58
C CYS A 260 22.83 -18.57 49.64
N GLY A 261 22.13 -17.51 50.07
CA GLY A 261 22.66 -16.47 50.96
C GLY A 261 22.81 -16.85 52.44
N CYS A 262 22.39 -18.04 52.85
CA CYS A 262 22.38 -18.46 54.26
C CYS A 262 23.44 -19.53 54.62
N ALA A 263 24.37 -19.87 53.73
CA ALA A 263 25.55 -20.66 54.12
C ALA A 263 26.70 -19.75 54.60
N GLY A 264 26.38 -18.81 55.50
CA GLY A 264 27.37 -18.09 56.31
C GLY A 264 27.94 -18.98 57.43
N GLY A 265 28.33 -20.21 57.08
CA GLY A 265 29.21 -21.02 57.91
C GLY A 265 30.64 -20.70 57.51
N GLU A 266 31.46 -20.32 58.49
CA GLU A 266 32.90 -19.98 58.41
C GLU A 266 33.79 -21.17 57.96
N GLY A 267 33.38 -21.92 56.93
CA GLY A 267 34.19 -22.96 56.31
C GLY A 267 34.83 -22.41 55.05
N SER A 268 36.13 -22.14 55.08
CA SER A 268 36.95 -21.95 53.89
C SER A 268 36.80 -23.19 53.00
N VAL A 269 35.99 -23.11 51.96
CA VAL A 269 35.95 -24.13 50.92
C VAL A 269 36.47 -23.49 49.64
N ASP A 270 37.74 -23.79 49.36
CA ASP A 270 38.35 -23.65 48.05
C ASP A 270 37.47 -24.35 47.01
N CYS A 271 36.65 -23.57 46.31
CA CYS A 271 35.96 -24.00 45.09
C CYS A 271 36.53 -23.28 43.86
N CYS A 272 37.86 -23.19 43.80
CA CYS A 272 38.59 -22.88 42.58
C CYS A 272 39.51 -24.05 42.22
N ASP A 273 38.94 -25.19 41.82
CA ASP A 273 39.63 -26.13 40.92
C ASP A 273 38.69 -27.21 40.35
N ALA A 274 37.89 -26.79 39.37
CA ALA A 274 37.32 -27.66 38.34
C ALA A 274 37.07 -26.73 37.15
N GLY A 275 37.99 -26.53 36.20
CA GLY A 275 38.63 -27.60 35.46
C GLY A 275 37.59 -28.25 34.55
N CYS A 276 37.15 -27.54 33.50
CA CYS A 276 36.65 -28.07 32.21
C CYS A 276 36.00 -26.94 31.38
N CYS A 277 36.78 -26.31 30.49
CA CYS A 277 36.34 -25.78 29.19
C CYS A 277 37.59 -25.32 28.43
N ASP A 278 38.35 -26.30 27.97
CA ASP A 278 39.44 -26.13 27.03
C ASP A 278 38.83 -25.75 25.66
N PHE A 279 38.77 -24.45 25.37
CA PHE A 279 38.25 -23.90 24.11
C PHE A 279 39.40 -23.85 23.09
N SER A 280 39.99 -25.00 22.76
CA SER A 280 41.04 -25.12 21.75
C SER A 280 40.85 -26.34 20.85
N SER A 281 39.68 -26.50 20.24
CA SER A 281 39.54 -27.35 19.04
C SER A 281 38.24 -27.09 18.28
N CYS A 282 38.27 -26.10 17.40
CA CYS A 282 37.53 -26.13 16.12
C CYS A 282 38.34 -25.31 15.13
N GLY A 283 39.45 -25.90 14.71
CA GLY A 283 40.17 -25.47 13.52
C GLY A 283 39.38 -25.82 12.25
N SER A 284 39.63 -25.05 11.21
CA SER A 284 39.33 -25.33 9.80
C SER A 284 37.90 -25.09 9.32
N CYS A 285 37.55 -23.82 9.14
CA CYS A 285 36.78 -23.38 7.97
C CYS A 285 37.68 -22.40 7.18
N GLY A 286 38.25 -22.89 6.08
CA GLY A 286 39.20 -22.14 5.25
C GLY A 286 38.56 -20.98 4.47
N PRO A 287 39.38 -20.03 3.98
CA PRO A 287 38.93 -18.90 3.18
C PRO A 287 38.92 -19.29 1.69
N ALA A 288 37.92 -20.02 1.24
CA ALA A 288 37.71 -20.25 -0.19
C ALA A 288 36.27 -20.70 -0.43
N ASP A 289 35.43 -19.75 -0.88
CA ASP A 289 34.48 -19.96 -1.98
C ASP A 289 33.78 -18.63 -2.26
N CYS A 290 34.54 -17.73 -2.90
CA CYS A 290 33.98 -16.67 -3.72
C CYS A 290 33.34 -17.33 -4.96
N CYS A 291 32.04 -17.60 -4.91
CA CYS A 291 31.27 -17.85 -6.12
C CYS A 291 31.04 -16.54 -6.87
N CYS A 292 31.90 -16.31 -7.86
CA CYS A 292 31.60 -15.44 -8.99
C CYS A 292 30.50 -16.09 -9.84
N CYS A 293 29.29 -15.50 -9.83
CA CYS A 293 28.32 -15.75 -10.90
C CYS A 293 28.43 -14.61 -11.93
N PHE A 294 29.30 -14.82 -12.92
CA PHE A 294 29.26 -14.12 -14.20
C PHE A 294 28.84 -15.12 -15.29
N GLY A 295 27.91 -14.68 -16.15
CA GLY A 295 27.54 -15.34 -17.40
C GLY A 295 26.36 -16.30 -17.26
N ASP A 296 25.48 -16.45 -18.23
CA ASP A 296 25.30 -15.79 -19.51
C ASP A 296 23.89 -16.17 -19.98
N GLY A 297 23.31 -15.39 -20.89
CA GLY A 297 21.88 -15.43 -21.20
C GLY A 297 21.36 -16.75 -21.76
N ALA A 298 20.14 -17.10 -21.35
CA ALA A 298 19.25 -18.00 -22.07
C ALA A 298 17.86 -17.34 -22.17
N ILE A 299 17.76 -16.29 -23.00
CA ILE A 299 16.47 -15.76 -23.46
C ILE A 299 15.98 -16.71 -24.56
N GLY A 300 15.33 -17.78 -24.14
CA GLY A 300 14.67 -18.76 -24.99
C GLY A 300 13.20 -18.92 -24.61
N ALA A 301 12.54 -17.85 -24.16
CA ALA A 301 11.10 -17.83 -24.04
C ALA A 301 10.52 -17.60 -25.45
N SER A 302 9.83 -18.61 -25.97
CA SER A 302 8.93 -18.45 -27.12
C SER A 302 8.16 -17.14 -26.97
N PRO A 303 8.11 -16.26 -27.98
CA PRO A 303 7.31 -15.05 -27.92
C PRO A 303 5.86 -15.51 -27.89
N THR A 304 5.31 -15.70 -26.69
CA THR A 304 3.87 -15.84 -26.56
C THR A 304 3.31 -14.50 -27.01
N ASP A 305 2.65 -14.50 -28.17
CA ASP A 305 2.09 -13.33 -28.86
C ASP A 305 1.26 -12.41 -27.94
N GLY A 306 0.84 -12.90 -26.78
CA GLY A 306 0.21 -12.12 -25.72
C GLY A 306 1.12 -11.05 -25.10
N LEU A 307 2.41 -11.32 -24.85
CA LEU A 307 3.27 -10.43 -24.05
C LEU A 307 3.50 -9.05 -24.68
N MET A 308 3.45 -8.92 -26.01
CA MET A 308 3.53 -7.62 -26.69
C MET A 308 2.30 -6.74 -26.49
N TYR A 309 1.15 -7.34 -26.21
CA TYR A 309 -0.13 -6.64 -26.10
C TYR A 309 -0.34 -6.00 -24.73
N TRP A 310 0.32 -6.52 -23.70
CA TRP A 310 0.18 -6.10 -22.32
C TRP A 310 1.24 -5.07 -22.00
N SER A 311 0.80 -3.82 -21.92
CA SER A 311 1.56 -2.60 -21.63
C SER A 311 2.36 -2.60 -20.30
N GLY A 312 3.37 -3.44 -20.17
CA GLY A 312 4.18 -3.60 -18.96
C GLY A 312 4.79 -5.01 -18.91
N PRO A 313 5.85 -5.25 -18.13
CA PRO A 313 6.18 -6.61 -17.73
C PRO A 313 4.94 -7.14 -17.00
N TYR A 314 4.13 -7.93 -17.71
CA TYR A 314 3.09 -8.71 -17.08
C TYR A 314 3.84 -9.66 -16.14
N PRO A 315 3.70 -9.55 -14.80
CA PRO A 315 4.11 -10.65 -13.97
C PRO A 315 3.11 -11.74 -14.32
N GLY A 316 3.48 -12.61 -15.25
CA GLY A 316 2.67 -13.78 -15.58
C GLY A 316 2.23 -14.43 -14.27
N PRO A 317 1.08 -15.11 -14.25
CA PRO A 317 0.71 -15.93 -13.10
C PRO A 317 1.84 -16.89 -12.67
N TYR A 318 2.84 -17.13 -13.54
CA TYR A 318 4.07 -17.87 -13.27
C TYR A 318 5.31 -17.01 -12.91
N ASP A 319 5.39 -15.73 -13.30
CA ASP A 319 6.60 -14.89 -13.11
C ASP A 319 6.52 -13.94 -11.90
N GLY A 320 5.33 -13.76 -11.32
CA GLY A 320 5.16 -13.00 -10.07
C GLY A 320 5.46 -13.78 -8.78
N GLY A 321 5.87 -15.04 -8.91
CA GLY A 321 6.10 -15.97 -7.79
C GLY A 321 7.25 -16.95 -8.01
N SER A 322 7.67 -17.20 -9.26
CA SER A 322 8.94 -17.85 -9.52
C SER A 322 10.08 -16.83 -9.42
N CYS A 323 10.39 -16.40 -8.20
CA CYS A 323 11.79 -16.14 -7.93
C CYS A 323 12.47 -17.51 -8.03
N ASP A 324 12.98 -17.85 -9.21
CA ASP A 324 13.74 -19.09 -9.46
C ASP A 324 15.00 -19.19 -8.57
N CYS A 325 15.30 -18.13 -7.83
CA CYS A 325 16.18 -18.13 -6.66
C CYS A 325 15.73 -19.08 -5.53
N CYS A 326 14.49 -19.60 -5.58
CA CYS A 326 13.89 -20.43 -4.53
C CYS A 326 13.32 -21.78 -5.03
N TYR A 327 13.36 -22.07 -6.34
CA TYR A 327 13.16 -23.44 -6.80
C TYR A 327 14.48 -24.18 -6.65
N PRO A 328 14.58 -25.23 -5.80
CA PRO A 328 15.76 -26.07 -5.77
C PRO A 328 15.77 -26.90 -7.06
N ALA A 329 16.22 -26.30 -8.15
CA ALA A 329 16.69 -27.05 -9.29
C ALA A 329 17.88 -27.86 -8.80
N SER A 330 17.66 -29.16 -8.69
CA SER A 330 18.50 -30.20 -8.11
C SER A 330 18.36 -30.41 -6.59
N SER A 331 17.62 -31.48 -6.32
CA SER A 331 17.70 -32.37 -5.18
C SER A 331 18.99 -32.26 -4.34
N THR A 332 18.81 -32.21 -3.01
CA THR A 332 19.71 -32.70 -1.93
C THR A 332 20.32 -31.72 -0.93
N GLN A 333 20.01 -30.42 -0.90
CA GLN A 333 20.36 -29.61 0.28
C GLN A 333 19.17 -28.88 0.91
N HIS A 334 18.75 -29.45 2.03
CA HIS A 334 17.84 -28.88 3.00
C HIS A 334 18.40 -27.60 3.60
N GLY A 335 17.56 -26.56 3.59
CA GLY A 335 17.44 -25.66 4.72
C GLY A 335 17.78 -24.20 4.43
N ARG A 336 16.77 -23.36 4.72
CA ARG A 336 16.88 -21.92 5.04
C ARG A 336 16.82 -20.94 3.86
N GLY A 337 15.61 -20.76 3.34
CA GLY A 337 15.23 -19.55 2.57
C GLY A 337 13.78 -19.08 2.74
N SER A 338 12.96 -19.77 3.56
CA SER A 338 11.49 -19.59 3.59
C SER A 338 10.97 -18.41 4.43
N CYS A 339 11.79 -17.84 5.32
CA CYS A 339 11.31 -16.81 6.26
C CYS A 339 10.93 -15.48 5.58
N CYS A 340 11.59 -15.12 4.47
CA CYS A 340 11.22 -13.90 3.75
C CYS A 340 9.83 -14.02 3.10
N PHE A 341 9.42 -15.20 2.68
CA PHE A 341 8.11 -15.39 2.03
C PHE A 341 6.96 -15.28 3.04
N ILE A 342 7.11 -15.79 4.26
CA ILE A 342 6.02 -15.78 5.25
C ILE A 342 5.63 -14.34 5.65
N PHE A 343 6.61 -13.44 5.81
CA PHE A 343 6.33 -12.05 6.18
C PHE A 343 6.14 -11.13 4.96
N ALA A 344 6.84 -11.37 3.85
CA ALA A 344 6.71 -10.53 2.66
C ALA A 344 5.53 -10.90 1.76
N ALA A 345 5.09 -12.16 1.71
CA ALA A 345 3.99 -12.57 0.81
C ALA A 345 2.65 -11.89 1.16
N PRO A 346 2.23 -11.76 2.43
CA PRO A 346 1.01 -11.00 2.76
C PRO A 346 1.12 -9.53 2.35
N PHE A 347 2.30 -8.92 2.54
CA PHE A 347 2.54 -7.53 2.15
C PHE A 347 2.58 -7.36 0.63
N ALA A 348 3.29 -8.22 -0.09
CA ALA A 348 3.36 -8.23 -1.55
C ALA A 348 1.97 -8.48 -2.17
N TRP A 349 1.17 -9.36 -1.56
CA TRP A 349 -0.22 -9.57 -1.93
C TRP A 349 -1.06 -8.31 -1.72
N LEU A 350 -0.92 -7.62 -0.57
CA LEU A 350 -1.61 -6.35 -0.31
C LEU A 350 -1.23 -5.26 -1.32
N VAL A 351 0.05 -5.13 -1.66
CA VAL A 351 0.54 -4.17 -2.66
C VAL A 351 0.04 -4.55 -4.06
N ARG A 352 0.04 -5.83 -4.41
CA ARG A 352 -0.46 -6.31 -5.72
C ARG A 352 -1.97 -6.11 -5.87
N ARG A 353 -2.73 -6.19 -4.78
CA ARG A 353 -4.19 -5.96 -4.74
C ARG A 353 -4.55 -4.50 -4.48
N PHE A 354 -3.57 -3.61 -4.34
CA PHE A 354 -3.82 -2.20 -4.13
C PHE A 354 -4.66 -1.64 -5.29
N PRO A 355 -5.73 -0.88 -5.01
CA PRO A 355 -6.57 -0.31 -6.06
C PRO A 355 -5.75 0.48 -7.07
N ARG A 356 -5.89 0.13 -8.35
CA ARG A 356 -5.22 0.85 -9.44
C ARG A 356 -6.01 2.11 -9.78
N MET A 357 -5.32 3.25 -9.79
CA MET A 357 -5.90 4.53 -10.20
C MET A 357 -6.38 4.46 -11.67
N PRO A 358 -7.60 4.93 -11.99
CA PRO A 358 -8.11 4.92 -13.35
C PRO A 358 -7.23 5.66 -14.35
N ASP A 359 -7.29 5.25 -15.62
CA ASP A 359 -6.34 5.70 -16.63
C ASP A 359 -6.38 7.19 -16.97
N ASN A 360 -7.55 7.78 -16.82
CA ASN A 360 -7.88 9.16 -17.13
C ASN A 360 -9.24 9.47 -16.50
N ALA A 361 -9.65 10.73 -16.58
CA ALA A 361 -10.97 11.22 -16.18
C ALA A 361 -11.79 11.70 -17.40
N TRP A 362 -11.61 11.02 -18.55
CA TRP A 362 -12.30 11.32 -19.82
C TRP A 362 -13.61 10.57 -20.03
N GLY A 363 -14.00 9.71 -19.09
CA GLY A 363 -15.30 9.02 -19.11
C GLY A 363 -16.35 9.74 -18.27
N GLY A 364 -17.47 9.06 -18.02
CA GLY A 364 -18.50 9.58 -17.13
C GLY A 364 -19.34 10.69 -17.76
N LEU A 365 -20.13 11.34 -16.92
CA LEU A 365 -20.91 12.52 -17.29
C LEU A 365 -20.01 13.65 -17.81
N LEU A 366 -18.86 13.88 -17.16
CA LEU A 366 -17.94 14.93 -17.57
C LEU A 366 -17.32 14.65 -18.95
N GLY A 367 -16.96 13.39 -19.21
CA GLY A 367 -16.48 12.97 -20.53
C GLY A 367 -17.49 13.25 -21.63
N ARG A 368 -18.79 13.05 -21.35
CA ARG A 368 -19.87 13.30 -22.32
C ARG A 368 -19.99 14.80 -22.61
N LEU A 369 -19.87 15.65 -21.59
CA LEU A 369 -19.89 17.11 -21.73
C LEU A 369 -18.69 17.63 -22.52
N PHE A 370 -17.50 17.04 -22.32
CA PHE A 370 -16.28 17.42 -23.04
C PHE A 370 -16.15 16.80 -24.44
N GLY A 371 -17.05 15.89 -24.80
CA GLY A 371 -16.94 15.13 -26.05
C GLY A 371 -15.77 14.14 -26.08
N THR A 372 -15.23 13.77 -24.91
CA THR A 372 -14.16 12.77 -24.78
C THR A 372 -14.70 11.36 -24.53
N HIS A 373 -15.97 11.26 -24.15
CA HIS A 373 -16.67 10.02 -23.92
C HIS A 373 -16.73 9.15 -25.18
N ARG A 374 -16.73 7.84 -24.99
CA ARG A 374 -16.74 6.89 -26.11
C ARG A 374 -18.01 6.98 -26.97
N GLN A 375 -19.15 7.27 -26.36
CA GLN A 375 -20.43 7.41 -27.06
C GLN A 375 -20.62 8.81 -27.68
N THR A 376 -19.65 9.72 -27.55
CA THR A 376 -19.73 11.02 -28.21
C THR A 376 -19.71 10.83 -29.73
N PRO A 377 -20.66 11.42 -30.47
CA PRO A 377 -20.69 11.27 -31.91
C PRO A 377 -19.46 11.93 -32.56
N PRO A 378 -18.97 11.42 -33.71
CA PRO A 378 -17.71 11.86 -34.32
C PRO A 378 -17.59 13.37 -34.55
N GLU A 379 -18.70 14.05 -34.83
CA GLU A 379 -18.77 15.50 -35.04
C GLU A 379 -18.57 16.34 -33.78
N LEU A 380 -18.86 15.78 -32.60
CA LEU A 380 -18.67 16.43 -31.29
C LEU A 380 -17.44 15.88 -30.55
N LEU A 381 -16.74 14.92 -31.16
CA LEU A 381 -15.60 14.30 -30.54
C LEU A 381 -14.50 15.34 -30.33
N TYR A 382 -13.98 15.39 -29.10
CA TYR A 382 -12.87 16.26 -28.75
C TYR A 382 -11.66 16.00 -29.64
N GLN A 383 -11.18 17.04 -30.31
CA GLN A 383 -10.09 16.98 -31.29
C GLN A 383 -8.72 17.39 -30.72
N GLY A 384 -8.63 17.67 -29.42
CA GLY A 384 -7.43 18.23 -28.78
C GLY A 384 -7.47 19.75 -28.64
N GLY A 385 -6.47 20.32 -27.96
CA GLY A 385 -6.19 21.77 -27.90
C GLY A 385 -6.73 22.50 -26.66
N SER A 386 -7.55 21.86 -25.82
CA SER A 386 -8.01 22.42 -24.54
C SER A 386 -7.15 21.92 -23.39
N GLY A 387 -6.34 22.81 -22.81
CA GLY A 387 -5.47 22.46 -21.68
C GLY A 387 -6.19 21.89 -20.46
N ILE A 388 -7.46 22.27 -20.23
CA ILE A 388 -8.27 21.73 -19.12
C ILE A 388 -8.71 20.28 -19.42
N ILE A 389 -9.19 20.01 -20.64
CA ILE A 389 -9.59 18.65 -21.02
C ILE A 389 -8.36 17.74 -21.07
N ASP A 390 -7.24 18.26 -21.57
CA ASP A 390 -5.97 17.57 -21.59
C ASP A 390 -5.41 17.37 -20.18
N PHE A 391 -5.72 18.22 -19.20
CA PHE A 391 -5.37 17.95 -17.80
C PHE A 391 -6.08 16.70 -17.25
N PHE A 392 -7.36 16.50 -17.57
CA PHE A 392 -8.15 15.33 -17.17
C PHE A 392 -7.75 14.03 -17.88
N SER A 393 -6.90 14.12 -18.90
CA SER A 393 -6.26 12.93 -19.47
C SER A 393 -5.29 12.27 -18.49
N LEU A 394 -4.88 12.99 -17.44
CA LEU A 394 -3.88 12.60 -16.43
C LEU A 394 -2.54 12.17 -17.04
N GLN A 395 -2.26 12.59 -18.26
CA GLN A 395 -1.02 12.25 -18.95
C GLN A 395 0.21 12.79 -18.22
N TRP A 396 0.06 13.91 -17.51
CA TRP A 396 1.12 14.51 -16.70
C TRP A 396 1.56 13.63 -15.52
N MET A 397 0.67 12.79 -14.97
CA MET A 397 1.01 11.82 -13.92
C MET A 397 1.76 10.61 -14.49
N ARG A 398 1.68 10.40 -15.81
CA ARG A 398 2.14 9.21 -16.53
C ARG A 398 3.20 9.60 -17.54
N ARG A 399 4.29 10.19 -17.05
CA ARG A 399 5.55 10.23 -17.79
C ARG A 399 6.19 8.85 -17.71
N GLU A 400 5.55 7.84 -18.30
CA GLU A 400 6.34 6.74 -18.85
C GLU A 400 7.24 7.40 -19.90
N GLY A 401 8.55 7.24 -19.75
CA GLY A 401 9.51 7.77 -20.72
C GLY A 401 9.12 7.25 -22.10
N ASP A 402 9.09 8.15 -23.08
CA ASP A 402 8.87 7.76 -24.46
C ASP A 402 9.97 6.76 -24.88
N LEU A 403 9.55 5.58 -25.34
CA LEU A 403 10.45 4.51 -25.79
C LEU A 403 11.04 4.75 -27.18
N HIS A 404 10.92 5.97 -27.72
CA HIS A 404 11.42 6.35 -29.02
C HIS A 404 12.89 5.99 -29.26
N HIS A 405 13.73 6.14 -28.23
CA HIS A 405 15.16 5.85 -28.29
C HIS A 405 15.52 4.36 -28.12
N ASP A 406 14.57 3.50 -27.76
CA ASP A 406 14.81 2.06 -27.59
C ASP A 406 14.78 1.33 -28.93
N THR A 407 15.95 1.18 -29.56
CA THR A 407 16.08 0.51 -30.85
C THR A 407 15.78 -0.98 -30.80
N THR A 408 16.00 -1.63 -29.65
CA THR A 408 15.72 -3.06 -29.47
C THR A 408 14.22 -3.30 -29.47
N TRP A 409 13.49 -2.49 -28.68
CA TRP A 409 12.04 -2.49 -28.67
C TRP A 409 11.45 -2.15 -30.04
N ARG A 410 12.00 -1.14 -30.72
CA ARG A 410 11.60 -0.78 -32.09
C ARG A 410 11.70 -1.96 -33.05
N SER A 411 12.81 -2.70 -33.03
CA SER A 411 13.01 -3.87 -33.90
C SER A 411 11.96 -4.96 -33.63
N GLN A 412 11.67 -5.23 -32.36
CA GLN A 412 10.63 -6.20 -31.97
C GLN A 412 9.25 -5.77 -32.48
N VAL A 413 8.87 -4.50 -32.27
CA VAL A 413 7.59 -3.96 -32.75
C VAL A 413 7.52 -3.99 -34.27
N ALA A 414 8.59 -3.62 -34.96
CA ALA A 414 8.66 -3.66 -36.42
C ALA A 414 8.49 -5.08 -36.95
N GLU A 415 9.19 -6.05 -36.37
CA GLU A 415 9.06 -7.47 -36.70
C GLU A 415 7.61 -7.93 -36.51
N PHE A 416 7.01 -7.64 -35.35
CA PHE A 416 5.63 -8.01 -35.06
C PHE A 416 4.65 -7.37 -36.05
N VAL A 417 4.70 -6.06 -36.25
CA VAL A 417 3.75 -5.31 -37.10
C VAL A 417 3.92 -5.66 -38.58
N LEU A 418 5.16 -5.86 -39.06
CA LEU A 418 5.44 -6.07 -40.49
C LEU A 418 5.39 -7.54 -40.89
N ASN A 419 5.59 -8.50 -39.97
CA ASN A 419 5.44 -9.92 -40.29
C ASN A 419 3.96 -10.26 -40.53
N GLN A 420 3.61 -10.37 -41.81
CA GLN A 420 2.27 -10.67 -42.30
C GLN A 420 1.89 -12.16 -42.23
N VAL A 421 2.82 -13.04 -41.83
CA VAL A 421 2.59 -14.49 -41.82
C VAL A 421 1.47 -14.89 -40.85
N VAL A 422 1.26 -14.12 -39.77
CA VAL A 422 0.21 -14.36 -38.77
C VAL A 422 -1.19 -13.92 -39.23
N THR A 423 -1.29 -13.02 -40.22
CA THR A 423 -2.58 -12.39 -40.61
C THR A 423 -3.50 -13.25 -41.49
N ARG A 424 -3.07 -14.44 -41.95
CA ARG A 424 -3.95 -15.29 -42.80
C ARG A 424 -5.07 -16.00 -42.05
N TYR A 425 -5.02 -16.07 -40.71
CA TYR A 425 -6.03 -16.78 -39.92
C TYR A 425 -7.18 -15.88 -39.40
N ALA A 426 -6.99 -14.55 -39.36
CA ALA A 426 -8.00 -13.63 -38.80
C ALA A 426 -9.01 -13.10 -39.84
N ASP A 427 -8.70 -13.14 -41.13
CA ASP A 427 -9.60 -12.62 -42.19
C ASP A 427 -10.57 -13.68 -42.73
N THR A 428 -10.48 -14.95 -42.32
CA THR A 428 -11.30 -16.04 -42.88
C THR A 428 -12.70 -16.21 -42.27
N ASP A 429 -13.02 -15.61 -41.11
CA ASP A 429 -14.28 -15.94 -40.38
C ASP A 429 -15.39 -14.87 -40.41
N HIS A 430 -15.23 -13.77 -41.14
CA HIS A 430 -16.31 -12.77 -41.32
C HIS A 430 -16.72 -12.54 -42.78
N SER A 431 -16.40 -13.49 -43.67
CA SER A 431 -17.05 -13.59 -44.99
C SER A 431 -18.47 -14.17 -44.91
N GLY A 432 -19.13 -14.02 -43.76
CA GLY A 432 -20.55 -14.30 -43.58
C GLY A 432 -21.37 -13.18 -44.21
N ASP A 433 -21.82 -13.43 -45.44
CA ASP A 433 -22.95 -12.77 -46.09
C ASP A 433 -22.90 -11.23 -46.05
N GLY A 434 -21.93 -10.69 -46.78
CA GLY A 434 -21.97 -9.31 -47.25
C GLY A 434 -23.18 -9.11 -48.14
N SER A 435 -24.35 -8.88 -47.53
CA SER A 435 -25.35 -8.00 -48.13
C SER A 435 -24.69 -6.62 -48.25
N GLU A 436 -24.10 -6.46 -49.41
CA GLU A 436 -23.77 -5.27 -50.14
C GLU A 436 -24.78 -4.16 -49.82
N LEU A 437 -24.52 -3.40 -48.74
CA LEU A 437 -25.15 -2.10 -48.52
C LEU A 437 -24.52 -1.14 -49.55
N GLU A 438 -25.02 -1.27 -50.77
CA GLU A 438 -24.71 -0.47 -51.94
C GLU A 438 -24.84 1.01 -51.59
N HIS A 439 -23.68 1.63 -51.37
CA HIS A 439 -23.30 2.99 -51.74
C HIS A 439 -24.42 3.90 -52.24
N ALA A 440 -25.24 4.42 -51.32
CA ALA A 440 -26.02 5.62 -51.56
C ALA A 440 -25.06 6.78 -51.97
N PRO A 441 -25.42 7.58 -52.99
CA PRO A 441 -24.54 8.57 -53.60
C PRO A 441 -24.08 9.63 -52.59
N LEU A 442 -22.80 9.98 -52.74
CA LEU A 442 -22.01 10.94 -51.98
C LEU A 442 -22.71 12.30 -51.81
N THR A 443 -23.51 12.45 -50.75
CA THR A 443 -23.75 13.77 -50.16
C THR A 443 -22.52 14.18 -49.36
N ARG A 444 -22.14 15.45 -49.55
CA ARG A 444 -20.84 16.09 -49.26
C ARG A 444 -20.50 16.25 -47.76
N GLY A 445 -20.88 15.30 -46.91
CA GLY A 445 -20.43 15.20 -45.52
C GLY A 445 -19.32 14.15 -45.43
N ARG A 446 -18.15 14.49 -44.87
CA ARG A 446 -17.07 13.53 -44.63
C ARG A 446 -17.59 12.43 -43.69
N ARG A 447 -17.93 11.26 -44.25
CA ARG A 447 -18.24 10.09 -43.42
C ARG A 447 -16.96 9.68 -42.67
N PRO A 448 -17.05 9.36 -41.37
CA PRO A 448 -15.93 8.80 -40.63
C PRO A 448 -15.49 7.49 -41.31
N GLN A 449 -14.18 7.35 -41.55
CA GLN A 449 -13.62 6.08 -42.00
C GLN A 449 -13.25 5.25 -40.77
N TYR A 450 -13.60 3.97 -40.76
CA TYR A 450 -13.21 3.07 -39.67
C TYR A 450 -12.01 2.21 -40.12
N VAL A 451 -11.06 2.03 -39.21
CA VAL A 451 -9.91 1.11 -39.38
C VAL A 451 -9.93 0.14 -38.22
N GLY A 452 -10.40 -1.08 -38.46
CA GLY A 452 -10.78 -1.98 -37.38
C GLY A 452 -11.90 -1.34 -36.55
N LEU A 453 -11.67 -1.14 -35.26
CA LEU A 453 -12.63 -0.53 -34.33
C LEU A 453 -12.32 0.96 -34.06
N ALA A 454 -11.28 1.51 -34.68
CA ALA A 454 -10.89 2.90 -34.49
C ALA A 454 -11.47 3.82 -35.56
N THR A 455 -11.82 5.05 -35.16
CA THR A 455 -12.30 6.10 -36.06
C THR A 455 -11.11 6.87 -36.64
N CYS A 456 -11.02 6.96 -37.96
CA CYS A 456 -10.02 7.73 -38.69
C CYS A 456 -10.64 9.03 -39.22
N ILE A 457 -10.13 10.16 -38.73
CA ILE A 457 -10.55 11.51 -39.12
C ILE A 457 -9.56 12.06 -40.15
N HIS A 458 -10.01 12.23 -41.39
CA HIS A 458 -9.17 12.78 -42.45
C HIS A 458 -9.03 14.30 -42.33
N LEU A 459 -7.79 14.78 -42.29
CA LEU A 459 -7.40 16.18 -42.40
C LEU A 459 -7.07 16.51 -43.87
N SER A 460 -7.32 17.75 -44.27
CA SER A 460 -7.01 18.21 -45.64
C SER A 460 -5.58 18.66 -45.85
N GLY A 461 -4.70 18.53 -44.85
CA GLY A 461 -3.36 19.10 -44.86
C GLY A 461 -2.38 18.35 -43.97
N PRO A 462 -1.12 18.85 -43.87
CA PRO A 462 -0.14 18.33 -42.94
C PRO A 462 -0.48 18.72 -41.49
N PHE A 463 0.06 17.97 -40.54
CA PHE A 463 -0.02 18.27 -39.11
C PHE A 463 0.83 19.49 -38.75
N ARG A 464 0.59 20.05 -37.57
CA ARG A 464 1.37 21.13 -36.94
C ARG A 464 1.60 20.78 -35.47
N LEU A 465 2.87 20.76 -35.07
CA LEU A 465 3.31 20.37 -33.72
C LEU A 465 2.46 20.95 -32.58
N GLU A 466 2.32 22.27 -32.53
CA GLU A 466 1.62 22.98 -31.45
C GLU A 466 0.10 22.89 -31.53
N ARG A 467 -0.45 22.85 -32.76
CA ARG A 467 -1.91 22.84 -32.96
C ARG A 467 -2.50 21.47 -32.68
N ASP A 468 -1.80 20.44 -33.12
CA ASP A 468 -2.27 19.06 -33.09
C ASP A 468 -1.68 18.30 -31.89
N ASN A 469 -0.97 19.00 -30.98
CA ASN A 469 -0.36 18.44 -29.76
C ASN A 469 0.51 17.20 -30.04
N CYS A 470 1.33 17.25 -31.08
CA CYS A 470 2.19 16.13 -31.44
C CYS A 470 3.32 15.96 -30.40
N VAL A 471 3.71 14.71 -30.12
CA VAL A 471 4.86 14.45 -29.25
C VAL A 471 6.15 14.80 -30.01
N PRO A 472 7.06 15.63 -29.45
CA PRO A 472 8.23 16.14 -30.16
C PRO A 472 9.11 15.06 -30.83
N SER A 473 9.33 13.94 -30.16
CA SER A 473 10.11 12.80 -30.69
C SER A 473 9.51 12.22 -31.98
N SER A 474 8.20 11.93 -31.97
CA SER A 474 7.48 11.42 -33.14
C SER A 474 7.26 12.50 -34.21
N TRP A 475 7.27 13.78 -33.81
CA TRP A 475 7.22 14.89 -34.73
C TRP A 475 8.49 14.97 -35.59
N GLU A 476 9.67 14.73 -35.01
CA GLU A 476 10.92 14.69 -35.77
C GLU A 476 10.89 13.60 -36.87
N ASP A 477 10.32 12.44 -36.57
CA ASP A 477 10.14 11.34 -37.52
C ASP A 477 9.19 11.75 -38.66
N TYR A 478 8.10 12.43 -38.33
CA TYR A 478 7.14 12.96 -39.30
C TYR A 478 7.77 14.04 -40.18
N GLU A 479 8.55 14.96 -39.61
CA GLU A 479 9.28 16.01 -40.32
C GLU A 479 10.31 15.44 -41.30
N LYS A 480 11.06 14.42 -40.86
CA LYS A 480 12.01 13.66 -41.71
C LYS A 480 11.29 12.74 -42.70
N ASN A 481 9.99 12.54 -42.55
CA ASN A 481 9.18 11.57 -43.26
C ASN A 481 9.80 10.15 -43.20
N VAL A 482 10.16 9.71 -42.00
CA VAL A 482 10.71 8.36 -41.72
C VAL A 482 9.91 7.76 -40.56
N CYS A 483 9.07 6.76 -40.83
CA CYS A 483 8.25 6.14 -39.80
C CYS A 483 9.11 5.41 -38.75
N TRP A 484 8.85 5.63 -37.47
CA TRP A 484 9.54 4.92 -36.38
C TRP A 484 9.51 3.39 -36.54
N ILE A 485 8.39 2.83 -37.01
CA ILE A 485 8.21 1.37 -37.11
C ILE A 485 8.90 0.79 -38.35
N CYS A 486 8.52 1.22 -39.55
CA CYS A 486 9.04 0.62 -40.79
C CYS A 486 10.33 1.26 -41.30
N GLN A 487 10.77 2.38 -40.72
CA GLN A 487 11.94 3.16 -41.16
C GLN A 487 11.86 3.63 -42.63
N ASP A 488 10.66 3.62 -43.21
CA ASP A 488 10.37 4.08 -44.57
C ASP A 488 9.53 5.37 -44.54
N GLY A 489 9.57 6.12 -45.65
CA GLY A 489 8.72 7.29 -45.86
C GLY A 489 7.32 6.95 -46.38
N ASN A 490 6.36 7.83 -46.11
CA ASN A 490 4.97 7.65 -46.53
C ASN A 490 4.34 8.96 -47.05
N ALA A 491 3.24 8.86 -47.79
CA ALA A 491 2.47 10.02 -48.22
C ALA A 491 1.47 10.49 -47.14
N GLU A 492 1.00 9.55 -46.32
CA GLU A 492 -0.01 9.78 -45.29
C GLU A 492 0.46 9.27 -43.92
N TRP A 493 0.10 10.02 -42.89
CA TRP A 493 0.47 9.78 -41.50
C TRP A 493 -0.75 9.84 -40.61
N ASP A 494 -0.76 9.02 -39.57
CA ASP A 494 -1.80 8.96 -38.56
C ASP A 494 -1.25 9.48 -37.23
N LEU A 495 -1.92 10.49 -36.68
CA LEU A 495 -1.72 11.03 -35.34
C LEU A 495 -2.68 10.34 -34.36
N TRP A 496 -2.14 9.69 -33.35
CA TRP A 496 -2.92 8.97 -32.33
C TRP A 496 -3.39 9.94 -31.25
N LEU A 497 -4.65 10.36 -31.29
CA LEU A 497 -5.17 11.43 -30.43
C LEU A 497 -5.08 11.15 -28.92
N SER A 498 -5.03 9.88 -28.49
CA SER A 498 -4.88 9.55 -27.07
C SER A 498 -3.48 9.79 -26.51
N CYS A 499 -2.46 9.92 -27.36
CA CYS A 499 -1.07 10.08 -26.92
C CYS A 499 -0.24 11.09 -27.69
N GLY A 500 -0.69 11.58 -28.84
CA GLY A 500 0.03 12.53 -29.68
C GLY A 500 1.16 11.93 -30.52
N HIS A 501 1.39 10.61 -30.46
CA HIS A 501 2.40 9.94 -31.29
C HIS A 501 1.92 9.76 -32.74
N MET A 502 2.88 9.83 -33.67
CA MET A 502 2.63 9.76 -35.11
C MET A 502 3.24 8.51 -35.73
N PHE A 503 2.51 7.87 -36.64
CA PHE A 503 2.99 6.72 -37.41
C PHE A 503 2.55 6.84 -38.86
N CYS A 504 3.27 6.21 -39.79
CA CYS A 504 2.78 6.16 -41.17
C CYS A 504 1.45 5.41 -41.26
N LYS A 505 0.62 5.76 -42.25
CA LYS A 505 -0.68 5.12 -42.47
C LYS A 505 -0.63 3.60 -42.43
N ARG A 506 0.34 2.99 -43.13
CA ARG A 506 0.44 1.52 -43.24
C ARG A 506 0.64 0.87 -41.87
N CYS A 507 1.65 1.31 -41.10
CA CYS A 507 1.93 0.74 -39.78
C CYS A 507 0.79 1.03 -38.79
N SER A 508 0.25 2.25 -38.80
CA SER A 508 -0.89 2.64 -37.97
C SER A 508 -2.11 1.76 -38.24
N GLU A 509 -2.48 1.55 -39.52
CA GLU A 509 -3.64 0.71 -39.85
C GLU A 509 -3.45 -0.73 -39.41
N THR A 510 -2.26 -1.29 -39.57
CA THR A 510 -1.96 -2.65 -39.08
C THR A 510 -2.09 -2.73 -37.56
N MET A 511 -1.53 -1.75 -36.83
CA MET A 511 -1.67 -1.68 -35.37
C MET A 511 -3.13 -1.55 -34.94
N LEU A 512 -3.93 -0.68 -35.57
CA LEU A 512 -5.34 -0.47 -35.23
C LEU A 512 -6.20 -1.71 -35.53
N ARG A 513 -5.97 -2.40 -36.66
CA ARG A 513 -6.66 -3.66 -37.00
C ARG A 513 -6.33 -4.75 -35.99
N ARG A 514 -5.05 -4.84 -35.61
CA ARG A 514 -4.55 -5.73 -34.55
C ARG A 514 -4.72 -5.13 -33.15
N ARG A 515 -5.63 -4.17 -32.94
CA ARG A 515 -5.95 -3.50 -31.66
C ARG A 515 -4.74 -3.22 -30.73
N MET A 516 -3.58 -2.91 -31.31
CA MET A 516 -2.35 -2.69 -30.56
C MET A 516 -2.38 -1.32 -29.89
N PRO A 517 -1.85 -1.19 -28.66
CA PRO A 517 -1.57 0.12 -28.10
C PRO A 517 -0.41 0.80 -28.85
N CYS A 518 -0.29 2.12 -28.72
CA CYS A 518 0.86 2.86 -29.22
C CYS A 518 2.16 2.24 -28.64
N PRO A 519 3.15 1.83 -29.46
CA PRO A 519 4.35 1.17 -28.96
C PRO A 519 5.26 2.09 -28.14
N LEU A 520 5.15 3.41 -28.33
CA LEU A 520 6.01 4.41 -27.69
C LEU A 520 5.60 4.70 -26.24
N CYS A 521 4.30 4.82 -25.98
CA CYS A 521 3.76 5.15 -24.65
C CYS A 521 2.70 4.17 -24.14
N ARG A 522 2.49 3.07 -24.86
CA ARG A 522 1.59 1.97 -24.48
C ARG A 522 0.14 2.39 -24.23
N ARG A 523 -0.36 3.39 -24.95
CA ARG A 523 -1.78 3.84 -24.89
C ARG A 523 -2.51 3.41 -26.14
N ALA A 524 -3.65 2.72 -26.00
CA ALA A 524 -4.53 2.52 -27.14
C ALA A 524 -5.14 3.86 -27.57
N SER A 525 -5.35 4.02 -28.88
CA SER A 525 -6.17 5.09 -29.42
C SER A 525 -7.36 4.50 -30.14
N THR A 526 -8.56 4.95 -29.77
CA THR A 526 -9.78 4.62 -30.49
C THR A 526 -10.04 5.59 -31.64
N VAL A 527 -9.24 6.66 -31.74
CA VAL A 527 -9.39 7.70 -32.76
C VAL A 527 -8.03 8.15 -33.24
N VAL A 528 -7.85 8.23 -34.55
CA VAL A 528 -6.65 8.79 -35.17
C VAL A 528 -7.04 9.89 -36.14
N GLN A 529 -6.21 10.92 -36.24
CA GLN A 529 -6.30 11.89 -37.32
C GLN A 529 -5.34 11.46 -38.43
N ARG A 530 -5.77 11.52 -39.68
CA ARG A 530 -4.96 11.19 -40.85
C ARG A 530 -4.65 12.45 -41.63
N GLY A 531 -3.38 12.74 -41.86
CA GLY A 531 -2.90 13.90 -42.59
C GLY A 531 -1.84 13.53 -43.62
N PHE A 532 -1.49 14.48 -44.48
CA PHE A 532 -0.41 14.30 -45.45
C PHE A 532 0.95 14.40 -44.77
N LYS A 533 2.00 13.85 -45.39
CA LYS A 533 3.40 14.03 -44.95
C LYS A 533 3.76 15.51 -44.78
N HIS A 534 4.76 15.79 -43.94
CA HIS A 534 5.26 17.14 -43.83
C HIS A 534 5.83 17.59 -45.19
N GLU A 535 5.26 18.65 -45.74
CA GLU A 535 5.90 19.33 -46.87
C GLU A 535 7.07 20.10 -46.27
N ALA A 536 8.25 19.46 -46.22
CA ALA A 536 9.50 20.16 -45.93
C ALA A 536 9.47 21.43 -46.76
N HIS A 537 9.45 22.59 -46.08
CA HIS A 537 9.30 23.90 -46.71
C HIS A 537 10.28 23.95 -47.88
N ALA A 538 9.81 23.68 -49.10
CA ALA A 538 10.64 23.82 -50.27
C ALA A 538 10.81 25.32 -50.43
N PRO A 539 11.97 25.90 -50.10
CA PRO A 539 12.14 27.33 -50.16
C PRO A 539 12.04 27.70 -51.64
N GLY A 540 10.87 28.22 -52.07
CA GLY A 540 10.67 28.69 -53.44
C GLY A 540 9.56 28.05 -54.27
N ARG A 541 8.65 27.22 -53.73
CA ARG A 541 7.39 26.98 -54.46
C ARG A 541 6.40 28.11 -54.15
N PRO A 542 6.07 29.00 -55.11
CA PRO A 542 5.02 29.98 -54.89
C PRO A 542 3.71 29.25 -54.58
N TRP A 543 3.00 29.72 -53.55
CA TRP A 543 1.69 29.22 -53.16
C TRP A 543 0.73 29.38 -54.33
N LEU A 544 0.57 28.34 -55.14
CA LEU A 544 -0.49 28.28 -56.14
C LEU A 544 -1.82 28.24 -55.38
N CYS A 545 -2.51 29.38 -55.37
CA CYS A 545 -3.85 29.51 -54.85
C CYS A 545 -4.75 28.50 -55.58
N ARG A 546 -5.20 27.43 -54.89
CA ARG A 546 -6.14 26.43 -55.43
C ARG A 546 -7.55 26.97 -55.76
N ARG A 547 -7.75 28.29 -55.74
CA ARG A 547 -9.03 28.96 -56.08
C ARG A 547 -9.00 29.67 -57.43
N CYS A 548 -7.94 29.55 -58.22
CA CYS A 548 -7.82 30.14 -59.55
C CYS A 548 -7.64 29.05 -60.60
#